data_AF-A0A7W5VS99-F1
#
_entry.id   AF-A0A7W5VS99-F1
#
_cell.length_a   1.000
_cell.length_b   1.000
_cell.length_c   1.000
_cell.angle_alpha   90.00
_cell.angle_beta   90.00
_cell.angle_gamma   90.00
#
_symmetry.space_group_name_H-M   'P 1'
#
loop_
_entity.id
_entity.type
_entity.pdbx_description
1 polymer ?
#
loop_
_entity_poly.entity_id
_entity_poly.type
_entity_poly.pdbx_seq_one_letter_code
_entity_poly.pdbx_strand_id
1 'polypeptide(L)'
;MNGTLAIWYEPEDGGNSAQAIHKDHGQPSLEIHFNLWRDNPSKTNFLDIGLRLSDIKSVNRIYIYFPVSLRLDQFQDLSTVMAYGQTLDAVFNMVVEVGSKTDLRYETIKNGEPFVTVHKVNIGDDLTLEPVEDALKGTGSTITFTEAMCTRLRAGGSGPQYLRLRLHLTGNSQTLFTQEIIGQEKIFVSSSQRLELTELRLNEQRSFPHSIAKRASANAFNIVRVHYFLIRELGHALVTQHAPIRKVRRLEAKLWASYLRGREIPAQDAAEEERLLSRLIIYHWRDGSEEEPIQDFTAFASFQASTPGLLFYMIGVVLLGAVGSAMHDLGKGYWRTTQTTLPYLLGGLAVLWAVARTGVWAWLETRAGQVRRAFFRALKHIGR
;
A
#
# COMPACT_ATOMS: atom_id res chain seq x y z
N MET A 1 -13.18 -1.63 3.77
CA MET A 1 -12.57 -1.26 2.47
C MET A 1 -13.62 -1.50 1.41
N ASN A 2 -14.11 -0.45 0.74
CA ASN A 2 -15.37 -0.55 -0.02
C ASN A 2 -15.16 -0.07 -1.45
N GLY A 3 -14.50 -0.88 -2.28
CA GLY A 3 -14.35 -0.54 -3.69
C GLY A 3 -13.39 -1.44 -4.44
N THR A 4 -13.50 -1.42 -5.75
CA THR A 4 -12.62 -2.14 -6.68
C THR A 4 -12.08 -1.14 -7.70
N LEU A 5 -10.85 -1.34 -8.15
CA LEU A 5 -10.32 -0.64 -9.30
C LEU A 5 -11.00 -1.18 -10.56
N ALA A 6 -11.19 -0.32 -11.56
CA ALA A 6 -11.61 -0.77 -12.88
C ALA A 6 -10.68 -0.24 -13.95
N ILE A 7 -10.39 -1.05 -14.97
CA ILE A 7 -9.63 -0.62 -16.15
C ILE A 7 -10.30 -1.11 -17.43
N TRP A 8 -10.44 -0.20 -18.39
CA TRP A 8 -11.04 -0.47 -19.69
C TRP A 8 -10.51 0.55 -20.72
N TYR A 9 -10.84 0.36 -21.99
CA TYR A 9 -10.46 1.29 -23.05
C TYR A 9 -11.68 1.81 -23.81
N GLU A 10 -11.44 2.80 -24.66
CA GLU A 10 -12.38 3.20 -25.71
C GLU A 10 -11.72 2.91 -27.05
N PRO A 11 -12.40 2.19 -27.96
CA PRO A 11 -11.87 1.93 -29.28
C PRO A 11 -11.87 3.21 -30.14
N GLU A 12 -10.97 3.29 -31.12
CA GLU A 12 -11.04 4.30 -32.19
C GLU A 12 -12.31 4.03 -32.99
N ASP A 13 -13.25 4.98 -33.02
CA ASP A 13 -14.55 4.82 -33.67
C ASP A 13 -14.36 4.48 -35.16
N GLY A 14 -14.53 3.21 -35.51
CA GLY A 14 -14.95 2.84 -36.85
C GLY A 14 -16.41 3.27 -36.98
N GLY A 15 -16.66 4.42 -37.63
CA GLY A 15 -17.98 5.04 -37.70
C GLY A 15 -19.12 4.04 -37.87
N ASN A 16 -20.15 4.18 -37.02
CA ASN A 16 -21.45 3.50 -37.06
C ASN A 16 -21.42 1.99 -37.32
N SER A 17 -21.61 1.18 -36.27
CA SER A 17 -22.67 0.13 -36.20
C SER A 17 -22.42 -0.80 -35.03
N ALA A 18 -23.47 -1.10 -34.28
CA ALA A 18 -23.57 -2.22 -33.34
C ALA A 18 -23.58 -3.60 -34.05
N GLN A 19 -22.76 -3.79 -35.10
CA GLN A 19 -22.66 -5.05 -35.83
C GLN A 19 -21.20 -5.34 -36.18
N ALA A 20 -20.72 -6.47 -35.63
CA ALA A 20 -19.51 -7.20 -36.02
C ALA A 20 -18.17 -6.45 -35.88
N ILE A 21 -17.65 -6.38 -34.64
CA ILE A 21 -16.19 -6.37 -34.40
C ILE A 21 -15.66 -7.78 -34.69
N HIS A 22 -15.63 -8.14 -35.97
CA HIS A 22 -14.81 -9.21 -36.53
C HIS A 22 -14.02 -8.63 -37.73
N LYS A 23 -13.41 -7.45 -37.53
CA LYS A 23 -12.39 -6.92 -38.42
C LYS A 23 -11.06 -6.87 -37.67
N ASP A 24 -10.32 -7.97 -37.79
CA ASP A 24 -8.85 -8.11 -37.95
C ASP A 24 -7.87 -7.30 -37.06
N HIS A 25 -8.34 -6.66 -36.02
CA HIS A 25 -7.51 -6.06 -34.97
C HIS A 25 -7.85 -6.80 -33.68
N GLY A 26 -6.94 -7.68 -33.24
CA GLY A 26 -7.10 -8.44 -32.01
C GLY A 26 -7.40 -7.52 -30.82
N GLN A 27 -8.17 -8.02 -29.85
CA GLN A 27 -8.46 -7.30 -28.61
C GLN A 27 -7.14 -6.87 -27.94
N PRO A 28 -7.00 -5.61 -27.50
CA PRO A 28 -5.75 -5.14 -26.90
C PRO A 28 -5.45 -5.92 -25.62
N SER A 29 -4.21 -6.39 -25.53
CA SER A 29 -3.74 -7.18 -24.39
C SER A 29 -3.05 -6.30 -23.36
N LEU A 30 -3.28 -6.58 -22.08
CA LEU A 30 -2.77 -5.81 -20.96
C LEU A 30 -2.09 -6.72 -19.94
N GLU A 31 -0.83 -6.42 -19.64
CA GLU A 31 -0.15 -6.86 -18.42
C GLU A 31 -0.07 -5.68 -17.45
N ILE A 32 -0.64 -5.83 -16.26
CA ILE A 32 -0.74 -4.76 -15.25
C ILE A 32 0.14 -5.03 -14.05
N HIS A 33 0.86 -4.00 -13.62
CA HIS A 33 1.77 -4.05 -12.48
C HIS A 33 1.29 -3.09 -11.40
N PHE A 34 0.96 -3.61 -10.23
CA PHE A 34 0.65 -2.83 -9.04
C PHE A 34 1.77 -2.99 -8.01
N ASN A 35 2.41 -1.89 -7.61
CA ASN A 35 3.31 -1.89 -6.45
C ASN A 35 2.73 -0.98 -5.37
N LEU A 36 2.16 -1.57 -4.34
CA LEU A 36 1.65 -0.85 -3.18
C LEU A 36 2.77 -0.73 -2.14
N TRP A 37 3.30 0.49 -1.99
CA TRP A 37 4.34 0.81 -1.01
C TRP A 37 3.69 1.36 0.25
N ARG A 38 3.91 0.66 1.36
CA ARG A 38 3.25 0.93 2.63
C ARG A 38 4.26 0.76 3.76
N ASP A 39 4.84 1.87 4.18
CA ASP A 39 5.80 1.84 5.27
C ASP A 39 5.73 3.14 6.09
N ASN A 40 5.34 3.00 7.36
CA ASN A 40 5.15 4.10 8.30
C ASN A 40 6.49 4.76 8.73
N PRO A 41 7.61 4.02 8.91
CA PRO A 41 8.94 4.60 9.11
C PRO A 41 9.46 5.45 7.93
N SER A 42 9.33 5.00 6.68
CA SER A 42 9.86 5.71 5.51
C SER A 42 8.90 6.75 4.91
N LYS A 43 7.72 6.95 5.51
CA LYS A 43 6.63 7.80 5.00
C LYS A 43 6.20 7.46 3.57
N THR A 44 6.42 6.22 3.13
CA THR A 44 6.02 5.78 1.80
C THR A 44 4.60 5.25 1.85
N ASN A 45 3.69 5.96 1.19
CA ASN A 45 2.30 5.54 1.01
C ASN A 45 1.84 5.93 -0.39
N PHE A 46 2.08 5.04 -1.35
CA PHE A 46 1.70 5.27 -2.74
C PHE A 46 1.48 3.94 -3.47
N LEU A 47 0.72 4.01 -4.55
CA LEU A 47 0.52 2.90 -5.49
C LEU A 47 1.21 3.25 -6.80
N ASP A 48 2.15 2.41 -7.24
CA ASP A 48 2.63 2.48 -8.61
C ASP A 48 1.77 1.57 -9.50
N ILE A 49 1.42 2.07 -10.68
CA ILE A 49 0.59 1.39 -11.68
C ILE A 49 1.37 1.39 -12.99
N GLY A 50 1.84 0.21 -13.40
CA GLY A 50 2.46 -0.03 -14.70
C GLY A 50 1.48 -0.70 -15.64
N LEU A 51 1.33 -0.18 -16.86
CA LEU A 51 0.53 -0.79 -17.92
C LEU A 51 1.48 -1.19 -19.05
N ARG A 52 1.60 -2.49 -19.31
CA ARG A 52 2.26 -3.02 -20.49
C ARG A 52 1.18 -3.45 -21.49
N LEU A 53 1.10 -2.74 -22.59
CA LEU A 53 0.05 -2.86 -23.58
C LEU A 53 0.60 -3.46 -24.88
N SER A 54 -0.16 -4.38 -25.46
CA SER A 54 0.09 -4.96 -26.78
C SER A 54 -1.17 -4.84 -27.64
N ASP A 55 -1.02 -4.87 -28.97
CA ASP A 55 -2.13 -4.82 -29.93
C ASP A 55 -3.03 -3.57 -29.80
N ILE A 56 -2.44 -2.44 -29.43
CA ILE A 56 -3.16 -1.19 -29.12
C ILE A 56 -3.62 -0.37 -30.33
N LYS A 57 -3.63 -0.96 -31.53
CA LYS A 57 -3.96 -0.22 -32.77
C LYS A 57 -5.34 0.42 -32.73
N SER A 58 -6.28 -0.22 -32.05
CA SER A 58 -7.66 0.24 -31.90
C SER A 58 -7.89 1.09 -30.64
N VAL A 59 -6.89 1.33 -29.78
CA VAL A 59 -7.11 2.01 -28.49
C VAL A 59 -7.11 3.52 -28.67
N ASN A 60 -8.27 4.17 -28.51
CA ASN A 60 -8.43 5.62 -28.51
C ASN A 60 -8.11 6.25 -27.16
N ARG A 61 -8.67 5.72 -26.07
CA ARG A 61 -8.47 6.20 -24.70
C ARG A 61 -8.37 5.03 -23.73
N ILE A 62 -7.69 5.25 -22.61
CA ILE A 62 -7.59 4.26 -21.52
C ILE A 62 -8.15 4.88 -20.26
N TYR A 63 -8.97 4.12 -19.53
CA TYR A 63 -9.64 4.59 -18.33
C TYR A 63 -9.26 3.75 -17.13
N ILE A 64 -8.99 4.39 -15.99
CA ILE A 64 -8.83 3.70 -14.70
C ILE A 64 -9.74 4.36 -13.68
N TYR A 65 -10.66 3.59 -13.11
CA TYR A 65 -11.52 4.00 -12.02
C TYR A 65 -10.91 3.68 -10.66
N PHE A 66 -11.00 4.64 -9.75
CA PHE A 66 -10.66 4.52 -8.35
C PHE A 66 -11.90 4.80 -7.49
N PRO A 67 -12.21 3.95 -6.49
CA PRO A 67 -13.34 4.14 -5.60
C PRO A 67 -13.03 5.15 -4.49
N VAL A 68 -12.41 6.27 -4.85
CA VAL A 68 -12.12 7.41 -3.97
C VAL A 68 -11.95 8.68 -4.81
N SER A 69 -12.25 9.83 -4.22
CA SER A 69 -11.94 11.12 -4.81
C SER A 69 -10.42 11.35 -4.84
N LEU A 70 -9.90 11.69 -6.01
CA LEU A 70 -8.50 11.94 -6.28
C LEU A 70 -8.31 13.37 -6.82
N ARG A 71 -7.05 13.78 -6.94
CA ARG A 71 -6.62 15.00 -7.61
C ARG A 71 -5.45 14.69 -8.54
N LEU A 72 -5.32 15.45 -9.63
CA LEU A 72 -4.22 15.27 -10.60
C LEU A 72 -2.84 15.48 -9.97
N ASP A 73 -2.71 16.35 -8.97
CA ASP A 73 -1.47 16.59 -8.22
C ASP A 73 -0.97 15.37 -7.43
N GLN A 74 -1.79 14.34 -7.25
CA GLN A 74 -1.39 13.08 -6.62
C GLN A 74 -0.67 12.14 -7.57
N PHE A 75 -0.71 12.40 -8.89
CA PHE A 75 -0.09 11.56 -9.89
C PHE A 75 1.30 12.05 -10.27
N GLN A 76 2.20 11.10 -10.48
CA GLN A 76 3.57 11.36 -10.89
C GLN A 76 3.98 10.35 -11.96
N ASP A 77 4.64 10.83 -13.02
CA ASP A 77 5.27 9.96 -14.02
C ASP A 77 6.55 9.32 -13.44
N LEU A 78 6.75 8.05 -13.78
CA LEU A 78 7.93 7.30 -13.35
C LEU A 78 8.88 6.96 -14.51
N SER A 79 8.60 7.39 -15.74
CA SER A 79 9.43 7.03 -16.91
C SER A 79 10.89 7.47 -16.74
N THR A 80 11.14 8.68 -16.24
CA THR A 80 12.49 9.19 -15.99
C THR A 80 13.16 8.48 -14.82
N VAL A 81 12.39 8.20 -13.76
CA VAL A 81 12.85 7.50 -12.57
C VAL A 81 13.32 6.08 -12.90
N MET A 82 12.59 5.41 -13.79
CA MET A 82 12.93 4.08 -14.27
C MET A 82 14.27 4.04 -15.00
N ALA A 83 14.62 5.11 -15.73
CA ALA A 83 15.87 5.18 -16.47
C ALA A 83 17.12 5.40 -15.59
N TYR A 84 16.99 5.52 -14.26
CA TYR A 84 18.14 5.67 -13.36
C TYR A 84 18.74 4.32 -12.92
N GLY A 85 20.04 4.15 -13.14
CA GLY A 85 20.80 3.01 -12.64
C GLY A 85 20.20 1.67 -13.05
N GLN A 86 20.06 0.75 -12.08
CA GLN A 86 19.52 -0.60 -12.28
C GLN A 86 18.00 -0.68 -11.99
N THR A 87 17.30 0.45 -12.01
CA THR A 87 15.87 0.51 -11.66
C THR A 87 14.99 -0.24 -12.67
N LEU A 88 15.32 -0.15 -13.96
CA LEU A 88 14.65 -0.92 -15.02
C LEU A 88 14.72 -2.43 -14.76
N ASP A 89 15.88 -2.90 -14.30
CA ASP A 89 16.07 -4.32 -13.98
C ASP A 89 15.13 -4.77 -12.87
N ALA A 90 14.91 -3.91 -11.88
CA ALA A 90 14.02 -4.16 -10.77
C ALA A 90 12.53 -4.14 -11.19
N VAL A 91 12.15 -3.19 -12.05
CA VAL A 91 10.77 -3.04 -12.54
C VAL A 91 10.35 -4.20 -13.42
N PHE A 92 11.21 -4.63 -14.36
CA PHE A 92 10.92 -5.76 -15.25
C PHE A 92 11.38 -7.11 -14.71
N ASN A 93 12.07 -7.13 -13.56
CA ASN A 93 12.64 -8.32 -12.94
C ASN A 93 13.51 -9.14 -13.92
N MET A 94 14.28 -8.45 -14.75
CA MET A 94 15.23 -8.99 -15.73
C MET A 94 16.21 -7.90 -16.15
N VAL A 95 17.39 -8.25 -16.65
CA VAL A 95 18.36 -7.25 -17.13
C VAL A 95 17.83 -6.59 -18.40
N VAL A 96 17.68 -5.26 -18.38
CA VAL A 96 17.14 -4.46 -19.48
C VAL A 96 17.98 -3.20 -19.65
N GLU A 97 18.42 -2.94 -20.87
CA GLU A 97 19.18 -1.75 -21.22
C GLU A 97 18.29 -0.68 -21.84
N VAL A 98 18.64 0.60 -21.64
CA VAL A 98 18.00 1.72 -22.33
C VAL A 98 18.60 1.84 -23.73
N GLY A 99 17.76 1.71 -24.75
CA GLY A 99 18.11 1.90 -26.15
C GLY A 99 17.94 3.34 -26.60
N SER A 100 17.36 3.52 -27.80
CA SER A 100 17.12 4.84 -28.36
C SER A 100 16.18 5.66 -27.46
N LYS A 101 16.47 6.96 -27.32
CA LYS A 101 15.75 7.86 -26.41
C LYS A 101 15.35 9.15 -27.11
N THR A 102 14.12 9.57 -26.83
CA THR A 102 13.54 10.87 -27.20
C THR A 102 13.03 11.55 -25.93
N ASP A 103 12.51 12.77 -26.04
CA ASP A 103 11.94 13.50 -24.90
C ASP A 103 10.67 12.85 -24.34
N LEU A 104 9.96 12.07 -25.15
CA LEU A 104 8.64 11.52 -24.80
C LEU A 104 8.65 10.00 -24.60
N ARG A 105 9.69 9.29 -25.05
CA ARG A 105 9.80 7.84 -24.92
C ARG A 105 11.24 7.36 -25.04
N TYR A 106 11.49 6.16 -24.56
CA TYR A 106 12.72 5.43 -24.82
C TYR A 106 12.45 3.95 -25.06
N GLU A 107 13.23 3.34 -25.93
CA GLU A 107 13.21 1.92 -26.19
C GLU A 107 14.02 1.18 -25.15
N THR A 108 13.69 -0.08 -24.93
CA THR A 108 14.47 -0.97 -24.08
C THR A 108 14.92 -2.20 -24.84
N ILE A 109 16.11 -2.69 -24.48
CA ILE A 109 16.78 -3.80 -25.15
C ILE A 109 16.98 -4.91 -24.12
N LYS A 110 16.67 -6.14 -24.53
CA LYS A 110 16.88 -7.36 -23.76
C LYS A 110 17.68 -8.33 -24.61
N ASN A 111 18.88 -8.71 -24.13
CA ASN A 111 19.76 -9.65 -24.83
C ASN A 111 20.03 -9.24 -26.30
N GLY A 112 20.19 -7.94 -26.58
CA GLY A 112 20.41 -7.40 -27.92
C GLY A 112 19.14 -7.19 -28.77
N GLU A 113 17.97 -7.61 -28.30
CA GLU A 113 16.69 -7.48 -29.03
C GLU A 113 15.77 -6.42 -28.41
N PRO A 114 14.96 -5.70 -29.20
CA PRO A 114 13.94 -4.79 -28.68
C PRO A 114 12.94 -5.50 -27.75
N PHE A 115 12.65 -4.89 -26.60
CA PHE A 115 11.80 -5.51 -25.56
C PHE A 115 10.47 -4.77 -25.33
N VAL A 116 10.53 -3.50 -24.91
CA VAL A 116 9.35 -2.66 -24.68
C VAL A 116 9.70 -1.18 -24.84
N THR A 117 8.79 -0.40 -25.39
CA THR A 117 8.95 1.06 -25.48
C THR A 117 8.30 1.72 -24.28
N VAL A 118 9.06 2.43 -23.46
CA VAL A 118 8.56 3.16 -22.29
C VAL A 118 8.22 4.59 -22.67
N HIS A 119 7.01 5.03 -22.33
CA HIS A 119 6.51 6.37 -22.61
C HIS A 119 6.46 7.21 -21.36
N LYS A 120 6.87 8.47 -21.51
CA LYS A 120 6.67 9.52 -20.52
C LYS A 120 5.21 9.95 -20.53
N VAL A 121 4.64 10.16 -19.35
CA VAL A 121 3.30 10.73 -19.15
C VAL A 121 3.41 12.15 -18.61
N ASN A 122 2.95 13.14 -19.38
CA ASN A 122 2.82 14.50 -18.91
C ASN A 122 1.45 14.66 -18.23
N ILE A 123 1.43 14.65 -16.90
CA ILE A 123 0.19 14.61 -16.10
C ILE A 123 -0.84 15.69 -16.48
N GLY A 124 -0.41 16.88 -16.89
CA GLY A 124 -1.31 17.98 -17.28
C GLY A 124 -1.96 17.84 -18.67
N ASP A 125 -1.33 17.11 -19.59
CA ASP A 125 -1.75 17.03 -21.00
C ASP A 125 -2.25 15.64 -21.38
N ASP A 126 -1.63 14.61 -20.81
CA ASP A 126 -1.89 13.21 -21.14
C ASP A 126 -2.94 12.56 -20.23
N LEU A 127 -3.31 13.21 -19.12
CA LEU A 127 -4.30 12.72 -18.17
C LEU A 127 -5.41 13.74 -17.93
N THR A 128 -6.65 13.26 -17.94
CA THR A 128 -7.79 13.98 -17.35
C THR A 128 -8.36 13.19 -16.19
N LEU A 129 -9.02 13.89 -15.27
CA LEU A 129 -9.62 13.31 -14.08
C LEU A 129 -11.08 13.77 -13.96
N GLU A 130 -11.99 12.81 -13.88
CA GLU A 130 -13.42 13.05 -13.76
C GLU A 130 -13.97 12.42 -12.47
N PRO A 131 -14.79 13.15 -11.69
CA PRO A 131 -15.47 12.56 -10.55
C PRO A 131 -16.55 11.57 -11.01
N VAL A 132 -16.76 10.52 -10.22
CA VAL A 132 -17.80 9.51 -10.46
C VAL A 132 -18.62 9.37 -9.19
N GLU A 133 -19.89 9.76 -9.26
CA GLU A 133 -20.80 9.60 -8.14
C GLU A 133 -21.21 8.13 -7.97
N ASP A 134 -20.96 7.58 -6.78
CA ASP A 134 -21.52 6.32 -6.31
C ASP A 134 -22.41 6.59 -5.09
N ALA A 135 -23.72 6.51 -5.30
CA ALA A 135 -24.72 6.81 -4.27
C ALA A 135 -24.56 5.97 -2.99
N LEU A 136 -23.88 4.82 -3.05
CA LEU A 136 -23.69 3.90 -1.92
C LEU A 136 -22.31 4.01 -1.28
N LYS A 137 -21.27 4.37 -2.04
CA LYS A 137 -19.86 4.32 -1.61
C LYS A 137 -19.15 5.67 -1.58
N GLY A 138 -19.84 6.75 -1.99
CA GLY A 138 -19.30 8.10 -2.08
C GLY A 138 -18.65 8.39 -3.43
N THR A 139 -18.08 9.59 -3.59
CA THR A 139 -17.48 10.00 -4.87
C THR A 139 -16.18 9.25 -5.15
N GLY A 140 -16.15 8.52 -6.28
CA GLY A 140 -14.95 7.95 -6.89
C GLY A 140 -14.35 8.89 -7.96
N SER A 141 -13.30 8.43 -8.63
CA SER A 141 -12.67 9.18 -9.73
C SER A 141 -12.28 8.26 -10.87
N THR A 142 -12.40 8.74 -12.11
CA THR A 142 -11.84 8.09 -13.28
C THR A 142 -10.71 8.94 -13.83
N ILE A 143 -9.51 8.35 -13.94
CA ILE A 143 -8.46 8.92 -14.78
C ILE A 143 -8.64 8.43 -16.21
N THR A 144 -8.38 9.33 -17.15
CA THR A 144 -8.42 9.04 -18.58
C THR A 144 -7.07 9.40 -19.18
N PHE A 145 -6.40 8.42 -19.79
CA PHE A 145 -5.31 8.71 -20.71
C PHE A 145 -5.91 9.26 -22.00
N THR A 146 -5.50 10.47 -22.36
CA THR A 146 -6.09 11.21 -23.47
C THR A 146 -5.80 10.54 -24.81
N GLU A 147 -6.59 10.89 -25.81
CA GLU A 147 -6.40 10.46 -27.19
C GLU A 147 -5.01 10.82 -27.73
N ALA A 148 -4.47 11.97 -27.35
CA ALA A 148 -3.11 12.38 -27.71
C ALA A 148 -2.06 11.40 -27.15
N MET A 149 -2.22 10.98 -25.89
CA MET A 149 -1.36 9.98 -25.27
C MET A 149 -1.48 8.62 -25.96
N CYS A 150 -2.70 8.14 -26.21
CA CYS A 150 -2.89 6.87 -26.90
C CYS A 150 -2.38 6.89 -28.35
N THR A 151 -2.52 8.02 -29.06
CA THR A 151 -1.91 8.21 -30.39
C THR A 151 -0.39 8.09 -30.32
N ARG A 152 0.24 8.66 -29.29
CA ARG A 152 1.68 8.52 -29.04
C ARG A 152 2.09 7.08 -28.73
N LEU A 153 1.28 6.35 -27.97
CA LEU A 153 1.50 4.91 -27.75
C LEU A 153 1.45 4.14 -29.08
N ARG A 154 0.45 4.39 -29.93
CA ARG A 154 0.31 3.74 -31.25
C ARG A 154 1.48 4.07 -32.19
N ALA A 155 1.98 5.31 -32.14
CA ALA A 155 3.18 5.73 -32.88
C ALA A 155 4.49 5.13 -32.31
N GLY A 156 4.43 4.42 -31.18
CA GLY A 156 5.52 3.73 -30.48
C GLY A 156 6.12 2.53 -31.21
N GLY A 157 5.55 2.12 -32.34
CA GLY A 157 5.95 0.93 -33.09
C GLY A 157 5.03 -0.27 -32.82
N SER A 158 5.35 -1.41 -33.44
CA SER A 158 4.56 -2.65 -33.32
C SER A 158 4.83 -3.45 -32.04
N GLY A 159 5.90 -3.13 -31.31
CA GLY A 159 6.24 -3.81 -30.07
C GLY A 159 5.32 -3.43 -28.89
N PRO A 160 5.47 -4.09 -27.74
CA PRO A 160 4.76 -3.72 -26.52
C PRO A 160 5.10 -2.28 -26.10
N GLN A 161 4.09 -1.58 -25.58
CA GLN A 161 4.18 -0.21 -25.09
C GLN A 161 4.01 -0.20 -23.57
N TYR A 162 4.78 0.61 -22.86
CA TYR A 162 4.75 0.68 -21.40
C TYR A 162 4.61 2.10 -20.89
N LEU A 163 3.78 2.28 -19.87
CA LEU A 163 3.71 3.48 -19.07
C LEU A 163 3.64 3.11 -17.60
N ARG A 164 4.15 3.98 -16.73
CA ARG A 164 4.11 3.76 -15.29
C ARG A 164 3.86 5.06 -14.54
N LEU A 165 2.81 5.05 -13.73
CA LEU A 165 2.41 6.17 -12.89
C LEU A 165 2.54 5.82 -11.42
N ARG A 166 2.83 6.81 -10.60
CA ARG A 166 2.71 6.76 -9.15
C ARG A 166 1.51 7.58 -8.70
N LEU A 167 0.65 6.97 -7.91
CA LEU A 167 -0.44 7.63 -7.20
C LEU A 167 -0.04 7.77 -5.72
N HIS A 168 0.23 9.00 -5.29
CA HIS A 168 0.48 9.33 -3.89
C HIS A 168 -0.81 9.23 -3.08
N LEU A 169 -0.86 8.28 -2.15
CA LEU A 169 -2.03 8.01 -1.32
C LEU A 169 -2.04 8.97 -0.13
N THR A 170 -2.69 10.12 -0.32
CA THR A 170 -2.80 11.21 0.66
C THR A 170 -4.26 11.56 0.97
N GLY A 171 -4.51 12.20 2.12
CA GLY A 171 -5.86 12.54 2.56
C GLY A 171 -6.78 11.32 2.57
N ASN A 172 -7.95 11.43 1.91
CA ASN A 172 -8.97 10.37 1.86
C ASN A 172 -8.49 9.09 1.14
N SER A 173 -7.47 9.17 0.28
CA SER A 173 -6.94 8.01 -0.45
C SER A 173 -5.95 7.16 0.37
N GLN A 174 -5.53 7.62 1.55
CA GLN A 174 -4.57 6.88 2.41
C GLN A 174 -5.03 5.48 2.80
N THR A 175 -6.34 5.29 2.94
CA THR A 175 -6.96 4.04 3.37
C THR A 175 -7.61 3.28 2.21
N LEU A 176 -7.32 3.65 0.97
CA LEU A 176 -7.95 3.04 -0.23
C LEU A 176 -7.79 1.52 -0.24
N PHE A 177 -6.57 1.04 0.04
CA PHE A 177 -6.22 -0.38 0.04
C PHE A 177 -6.02 -0.95 1.44
N THR A 178 -6.44 -0.24 2.50
CA THR A 178 -6.26 -0.77 3.85
C THR A 178 -7.31 -0.33 4.85
N GLN A 179 -7.61 -1.25 5.75
CA GLN A 179 -8.35 -1.00 6.96
C GLN A 179 -7.56 -1.46 8.19
N GLU A 180 -7.40 -0.57 9.16
CA GLU A 180 -6.84 -0.90 10.46
C GLU A 180 -7.97 -1.31 11.42
N ILE A 181 -7.77 -2.43 12.09
CA ILE A 181 -8.60 -2.93 13.18
C ILE A 181 -7.75 -2.90 14.44
N ILE A 182 -8.06 -1.95 15.32
CA ILE A 182 -7.44 -1.83 16.64
C ILE A 182 -8.30 -2.64 17.60
N GLY A 183 -7.72 -3.65 18.23
CA GLY A 183 -8.40 -4.44 19.25
C GLY A 183 -8.90 -3.55 20.40
N GLN A 184 -10.05 -3.89 20.99
CA GLN A 184 -10.47 -3.27 22.25
C GLN A 184 -9.56 -3.77 23.38
N GLU A 185 -8.48 -3.06 23.64
CA GLU A 185 -7.50 -3.50 24.62
C GLU A 185 -7.86 -3.09 26.05
N LYS A 186 -7.55 -4.00 26.98
CA LYS A 186 -7.48 -3.73 28.42
C LYS A 186 -6.26 -2.84 28.70
N ILE A 187 -6.33 -2.03 29.75
CA ILE A 187 -5.39 -0.91 29.95
C ILE A 187 -4.00 -1.38 30.42
N PHE A 188 -3.89 -2.60 30.94
CA PHE A 188 -2.65 -3.15 31.48
C PHE A 188 -2.07 -4.30 30.65
N VAL A 189 -2.29 -4.31 29.33
CA VAL A 189 -1.59 -5.26 28.44
C VAL A 189 -0.23 -4.68 28.04
N SER A 190 0.78 -5.54 28.07
CA SER A 190 2.18 -5.21 27.78
C SER A 190 2.46 -4.86 26.32
N SER A 191 1.60 -5.31 25.41
CA SER A 191 1.71 -5.09 23.98
C SER A 191 0.35 -4.83 23.37
N SER A 192 0.30 -3.86 22.46
CA SER A 192 -0.90 -3.62 21.67
C SER A 192 -0.81 -4.32 20.33
N GLN A 193 -1.84 -5.11 20.00
CA GLN A 193 -1.98 -5.79 18.73
C GLN A 193 -2.82 -4.95 17.78
N ARG A 194 -2.21 -4.55 16.66
CA ARG A 194 -2.88 -3.88 15.56
C ARG A 194 -2.99 -4.84 14.40
N LEU A 195 -4.21 -5.09 13.93
CA LEU A 195 -4.45 -5.86 12.73
C LEU A 195 -4.68 -4.90 11.57
N GLU A 196 -3.87 -5.03 10.54
CA GLU A 196 -3.99 -4.29 9.29
C GLU A 196 -4.47 -5.23 8.21
N LEU A 197 -5.62 -4.92 7.60
CA LEU A 197 -6.15 -5.64 6.46
C LEU A 197 -5.77 -4.89 5.19
N THR A 198 -5.04 -5.53 4.28
CA THR A 198 -4.70 -4.96 2.97
C THR A 198 -5.38 -5.76 1.88
N GLU A 199 -6.04 -5.07 0.97
CA GLU A 199 -6.77 -5.69 -0.12
C GLU A 199 -6.70 -4.84 -1.38
N LEU A 200 -6.37 -5.48 -2.50
CA LEU A 200 -6.47 -4.89 -3.83
C LEU A 200 -7.44 -5.73 -4.65
N ARG A 201 -8.42 -5.04 -5.27
CA ARG A 201 -9.38 -5.63 -6.19
C ARG A 201 -9.32 -4.90 -7.52
N LEU A 202 -9.33 -5.66 -8.61
CA LEU A 202 -9.36 -5.16 -9.98
C LEU A 202 -10.51 -5.85 -10.71
N ASN A 203 -11.29 -5.05 -11.44
CA ASN A 203 -12.36 -5.49 -12.34
C ASN A 203 -13.47 -6.37 -11.72
N GLU A 204 -13.62 -6.35 -10.39
CA GLU A 204 -14.72 -7.05 -9.70
C GLU A 204 -16.08 -6.40 -10.00
N GLN A 205 -16.77 -6.88 -11.05
CA GLN A 205 -17.93 -6.21 -11.66
C GLN A 205 -19.08 -5.91 -10.68
N ARG A 206 -19.34 -6.83 -9.73
CA ARG A 206 -20.38 -6.66 -8.70
C ARG A 206 -20.15 -5.46 -7.77
N SER A 207 -18.93 -4.92 -7.75
CA SER A 207 -18.51 -3.83 -6.87
C SER A 207 -18.49 -2.47 -7.57
N PHE A 208 -18.74 -2.40 -8.88
CA PHE A 208 -18.70 -1.17 -9.66
C PHE A 208 -19.90 -0.23 -9.41
N PRO A 209 -19.71 1.09 -9.51
CA PRO A 209 -20.81 2.01 -9.77
C PRO A 209 -21.50 1.67 -11.10
N HIS A 210 -22.80 1.90 -11.19
CA HIS A 210 -23.59 1.56 -12.39
C HIS A 210 -23.06 2.24 -13.67
N SER A 211 -22.59 3.49 -13.55
CA SER A 211 -21.99 4.27 -14.64
C SER A 211 -20.66 3.71 -15.16
N ILE A 212 -19.94 2.94 -14.34
CA ILE A 212 -18.67 2.28 -14.69
C ILE A 212 -18.94 0.90 -15.26
N ALA A 213 -19.87 0.14 -14.68
CA ALA A 213 -20.14 -1.23 -15.07
C ALA A 213 -20.41 -1.39 -16.57
N LYS A 214 -21.29 -0.56 -17.14
CA LYS A 214 -21.61 -0.63 -18.58
C LYS A 214 -20.38 -0.36 -19.46
N ARG A 215 -19.55 0.62 -19.10
CA ARG A 215 -18.37 1.03 -19.90
C ARG A 215 -17.26 0.00 -19.79
N ALA A 216 -16.97 -0.45 -18.58
CA ALA A 216 -15.91 -1.42 -18.31
C ALA A 216 -16.20 -2.79 -18.93
N SER A 217 -17.45 -3.26 -18.90
CA SER A 217 -17.84 -4.53 -19.52
C SER A 217 -17.89 -4.47 -21.04
N ALA A 218 -18.21 -3.33 -21.65
CA ALA A 218 -18.29 -3.20 -23.11
C ALA A 218 -16.91 -3.24 -23.77
N ASN A 219 -15.90 -2.61 -23.14
CA ASN A 219 -14.57 -2.42 -23.73
C ASN A 219 -13.46 -2.87 -22.77
N ALA A 220 -13.57 -4.09 -22.24
CA ALA A 220 -12.56 -4.65 -21.36
C ALA A 220 -11.26 -4.99 -22.12
N PHE A 221 -10.11 -4.77 -21.50
CA PHE A 221 -8.84 -5.31 -21.99
C PHE A 221 -8.81 -6.83 -21.88
N ASN A 222 -8.04 -7.47 -22.77
CA ASN A 222 -7.60 -8.83 -22.56
C ASN A 222 -6.47 -8.83 -21.51
N ILE A 223 -6.79 -8.96 -20.22
CA ILE A 223 -5.79 -8.91 -19.14
C ILE A 223 -5.05 -10.24 -19.08
N VAL A 224 -3.89 -10.32 -19.70
CA VAL A 224 -3.08 -11.56 -19.77
C VAL A 224 -2.30 -11.84 -18.49
N ARG A 225 -2.04 -10.80 -17.68
CA ARG A 225 -1.24 -10.95 -16.46
C ARG A 225 -1.43 -9.80 -15.48
N VAL A 226 -1.49 -10.14 -14.20
CA VAL A 226 -1.45 -9.18 -13.08
C VAL A 226 -0.24 -9.50 -12.20
N HIS A 227 0.62 -8.49 -11.99
CA HIS A 227 1.67 -8.50 -10.98
C HIS A 227 1.29 -7.57 -9.84
N TYR A 228 1.14 -8.08 -8.64
CA TYR A 228 0.90 -7.27 -7.45
C TYR A 228 2.00 -7.48 -6.42
N PHE A 229 2.75 -6.40 -6.15
CA PHE A 229 3.70 -6.31 -5.06
C PHE A 229 3.11 -5.48 -3.92
N LEU A 230 3.10 -6.05 -2.73
CA LEU A 230 2.90 -5.32 -1.49
C LEU A 230 4.25 -5.20 -0.79
N ILE A 231 4.75 -3.97 -0.66
CA ILE A 231 6.04 -3.67 -0.05
C ILE A 231 5.83 -3.06 1.33
N ARG A 232 6.31 -3.75 2.37
CA ARG A 232 6.13 -3.34 3.78
C ARG A 232 7.29 -3.68 4.67
N GLU A 233 7.34 -3.05 5.85
CA GLU A 233 8.29 -3.36 6.90
C GLU A 233 8.19 -4.81 7.42
N LEU A 234 9.35 -5.42 7.70
CA LEU A 234 9.52 -6.70 8.40
C LEU A 234 8.78 -6.77 9.75
N GLY A 235 8.54 -5.64 10.41
CA GLY A 235 7.84 -5.59 11.70
C GLY A 235 6.37 -6.01 11.66
N HIS A 236 5.78 -6.11 10.46
CA HIS A 236 4.39 -6.54 10.26
C HIS A 236 4.37 -8.02 9.88
N ALA A 237 3.90 -8.87 10.81
CA ALA A 237 3.80 -10.30 10.56
C ALA A 237 2.57 -10.62 9.70
N LEU A 238 2.74 -11.38 8.62
CA LEU A 238 1.63 -11.91 7.83
C LEU A 238 0.86 -12.93 8.67
N VAL A 239 -0.45 -12.72 8.85
CA VAL A 239 -1.32 -13.61 9.63
C VAL A 239 -2.14 -14.50 8.72
N THR A 240 -2.87 -13.93 7.76
CA THR A 240 -3.68 -14.69 6.79
C THR A 240 -3.60 -14.09 5.40
N GLN A 241 -3.89 -14.91 4.39
CA GLN A 241 -3.99 -14.52 2.99
C GLN A 241 -5.12 -15.31 2.31
N HIS A 242 -5.77 -14.70 1.31
CA HIS A 242 -6.75 -15.40 0.47
C HIS A 242 -6.07 -16.00 -0.77
N ALA A 243 -5.49 -15.15 -1.63
CA ALA A 243 -4.81 -15.59 -2.83
C ALA A 243 -3.41 -16.14 -2.49
N PRO A 244 -2.96 -17.24 -3.13
CA PRO A 244 -1.65 -17.82 -2.86
C PRO A 244 -0.56 -16.83 -3.27
N ILE A 245 0.35 -16.54 -2.33
CA ILE A 245 1.53 -15.72 -2.62
C ILE A 245 2.48 -16.52 -3.50
N ARG A 246 2.87 -15.93 -4.64
CA ARG A 246 3.81 -16.54 -5.58
C ARG A 246 5.24 -16.54 -5.05
N LYS A 247 5.64 -15.47 -4.35
CA LYS A 247 6.99 -15.28 -3.81
C LYS A 247 6.97 -14.25 -2.67
N VAL A 248 7.76 -14.51 -1.62
CA VAL A 248 8.11 -13.52 -0.59
C VAL A 248 9.62 -13.33 -0.64
N ARG A 249 10.08 -12.08 -0.65
CA ARG A 249 11.52 -11.76 -0.64
C ARG A 249 11.81 -10.46 0.08
N ARG A 250 13.04 -10.30 0.57
CA ARG A 250 13.53 -9.00 1.04
C ARG A 250 13.70 -8.05 -0.15
N LEU A 251 13.48 -6.75 0.09
CA LEU A 251 13.71 -5.72 -0.90
C LEU A 251 15.22 -5.57 -1.18
N GLU A 252 15.60 -5.57 -2.45
CA GLU A 252 16.97 -5.29 -2.87
C GLU A 252 17.26 -3.79 -2.79
N ALA A 253 17.66 -3.30 -1.61
CA ALA A 253 17.81 -1.88 -1.33
C ALA A 253 18.57 -1.09 -2.42
N LYS A 254 19.70 -1.63 -2.91
CA LYS A 254 20.52 -0.99 -3.95
C LYS A 254 19.77 -0.78 -5.27
N LEU A 255 18.89 -1.71 -5.65
CA LEU A 255 18.09 -1.60 -6.87
C LEU A 255 16.97 -0.58 -6.74
N TRP A 256 16.40 -0.43 -5.54
CA TRP A 256 15.19 0.36 -5.31
C TRP A 256 15.44 1.76 -4.73
N ALA A 257 16.64 2.06 -4.22
CA ALA A 257 16.93 3.33 -3.56
C ALA A 257 16.70 4.53 -4.50
N SER A 258 17.28 4.50 -5.70
CA SER A 258 17.08 5.55 -6.70
C SER A 258 15.62 5.66 -7.16
N TYR A 259 14.93 4.52 -7.29
CA TYR A 259 13.51 4.47 -7.64
C TYR A 259 12.60 5.16 -6.63
N LEU A 260 12.86 4.96 -5.34
CA LEU A 260 12.06 5.53 -4.27
C LEU A 260 12.27 7.03 -4.12
N ARG A 261 13.52 7.49 -4.28
CA ARG A 261 13.86 8.91 -4.18
C ARG A 261 13.64 9.69 -5.47
N GLY A 262 13.45 9.00 -6.59
CA GLY A 262 13.29 9.63 -7.91
C GLY A 262 14.55 10.33 -8.40
N ARG A 263 15.70 10.00 -7.83
CA ARG A 263 17.01 10.58 -8.14
C ARG A 263 18.10 9.59 -7.80
N GLU A 264 19.27 9.78 -8.37
CA GLU A 264 20.46 9.05 -7.96
C GLU A 264 20.82 9.35 -6.49
N ILE A 265 21.27 8.33 -5.77
CA ILE A 265 21.62 8.42 -4.35
C ILE A 265 23.10 8.78 -4.22
N PRO A 266 23.45 9.92 -3.60
CA PRO A 266 24.83 10.26 -3.32
C PRO A 266 25.50 9.19 -2.45
N ALA A 267 26.79 8.95 -2.67
CA ALA A 267 27.54 7.90 -1.94
C ALA A 267 27.47 8.05 -0.40
N GLN A 268 27.39 9.28 0.10
CA GLN A 268 27.25 9.59 1.53
C GLN A 268 25.91 9.11 2.14
N ASP A 269 24.83 9.09 1.36
CA ASP A 269 23.48 8.72 1.84
C ASP A 269 23.20 7.23 1.62
N ALA A 270 24.00 6.56 0.79
CA ALA A 270 23.77 5.18 0.34
C ALA A 270 23.67 4.16 1.48
N ALA A 271 24.51 4.29 2.50
CA ALA A 271 24.51 3.36 3.65
C ALA A 271 23.25 3.49 4.51
N GLU A 272 22.76 4.73 4.71
CA GLU A 272 21.52 4.95 5.47
C GLU A 272 20.30 4.45 4.70
N GLU A 273 20.22 4.74 3.40
CA GLU A 273 19.16 4.25 2.53
C GLU A 273 19.14 2.73 2.46
N GLU A 274 20.32 2.09 2.33
CA GLU A 274 20.42 0.63 2.35
C GLU A 274 19.90 0.03 3.67
N ARG A 275 20.22 0.66 4.81
CA ARG A 275 19.73 0.25 6.12
C ARG A 275 18.21 0.39 6.26
N LEU A 276 17.62 1.46 5.72
CA LEU A 276 16.17 1.68 5.78
C LEU A 276 15.43 0.68 4.87
N LEU A 277 15.88 0.53 3.63
CA LEU A 277 15.21 -0.28 2.62
C LEU A 277 15.39 -1.79 2.84
N SER A 278 16.49 -2.22 3.45
CA SER A 278 16.70 -3.63 3.82
C SER A 278 15.70 -4.14 4.87
N ARG A 279 14.96 -3.24 5.54
CA ARG A 279 13.87 -3.59 6.45
C ARG A 279 12.57 -3.94 5.74
N LEU A 280 12.50 -3.78 4.42
CA LEU A 280 11.29 -3.99 3.63
C LEU A 280 11.25 -5.41 3.05
N ILE A 281 10.03 -5.98 3.00
CA ILE A 281 9.68 -7.24 2.36
C ILE A 281 8.72 -6.94 1.21
N ILE A 282 8.91 -7.66 0.11
CA ILE A 282 7.96 -7.75 -0.99
C ILE A 282 7.16 -9.04 -0.86
N TYR A 283 5.83 -8.91 -0.80
CA TYR A 283 4.88 -9.98 -1.02
C TYR A 283 4.37 -9.90 -2.46
N HIS A 284 4.54 -10.98 -3.23
CA HIS A 284 4.21 -11.00 -4.65
C HIS A 284 3.05 -11.95 -4.95
N TRP A 285 1.97 -11.40 -5.49
CA TRP A 285 0.91 -12.14 -6.18
C TRP A 285 1.10 -12.02 -7.70
N ARG A 286 0.99 -13.14 -8.39
CA ARG A 286 1.03 -13.21 -9.85
C ARG A 286 -0.13 -14.08 -10.31
N ASP A 287 -0.90 -13.57 -11.26
CA ASP A 287 -2.01 -14.28 -11.86
C ASP A 287 -2.03 -14.08 -13.38
N GLY A 288 -2.71 -14.97 -14.10
CA GLY A 288 -2.95 -14.92 -15.54
C GLY A 288 -1.85 -15.51 -16.45
N SER A 289 -2.31 -15.97 -17.61
CA SER A 289 -1.51 -16.41 -18.75
C SER A 289 -2.08 -15.82 -20.05
N GLU A 290 -1.38 -16.03 -21.17
CA GLU A 290 -1.92 -15.61 -22.48
C GLU A 290 -3.12 -16.48 -22.91
N GLU A 291 -3.21 -17.71 -22.40
CA GLU A 291 -4.27 -18.66 -22.72
C GLU A 291 -5.52 -18.48 -21.84
N GLU A 292 -5.33 -18.00 -20.61
CA GLU A 292 -6.39 -17.77 -19.62
C GLU A 292 -6.38 -16.29 -19.17
N PRO A 293 -7.12 -15.43 -19.89
CA PRO A 293 -7.30 -14.04 -19.53
C PRO A 293 -7.98 -13.86 -18.18
N ILE A 294 -7.53 -12.87 -17.43
CA ILE A 294 -8.07 -12.49 -16.13
C ILE A 294 -9.30 -11.61 -16.32
N GLN A 295 -10.44 -12.03 -15.78
CA GLN A 295 -11.66 -11.20 -15.75
C GLN A 295 -11.64 -10.24 -14.56
N ASP A 296 -11.30 -10.77 -13.38
CA ASP A 296 -11.14 -10.02 -12.14
C ASP A 296 -9.94 -10.53 -11.34
N PHE A 297 -9.39 -9.68 -10.46
CA PHE A 297 -8.26 -10.04 -9.61
C PHE A 297 -8.50 -9.54 -8.19
N THR A 298 -8.26 -10.40 -7.20
CA THR A 298 -8.36 -10.05 -5.78
C THR A 298 -7.16 -10.59 -5.01
N ALA A 299 -6.43 -9.71 -4.35
CA ALA A 299 -5.38 -10.06 -3.42
C ALA A 299 -5.69 -9.46 -2.04
N PHE A 300 -5.99 -10.35 -1.09
CA PHE A 300 -6.23 -10.01 0.31
C PHE A 300 -5.15 -10.62 1.20
N ALA A 301 -4.64 -9.83 2.14
CA ALA A 301 -3.80 -10.32 3.20
C ALA A 301 -3.95 -9.48 4.48
N SER A 302 -3.78 -10.13 5.63
CA SER A 302 -3.87 -9.52 6.96
C SER A 302 -2.52 -9.55 7.67
N PHE A 303 -2.22 -8.48 8.38
CA PHE A 303 -0.92 -8.26 9.00
C PHE A 303 -1.08 -7.82 10.43
N GLN A 304 -0.24 -8.33 11.31
CA GLN A 304 -0.24 -7.98 12.72
C GLN A 304 1.05 -7.25 13.06
N ALA A 305 0.90 -6.07 13.67
CA ALA A 305 1.98 -5.35 14.31
C ALA A 305 1.77 -5.37 15.83
N SER A 306 2.86 -5.59 16.56
CA SER A 306 2.89 -5.47 18.02
C SER A 306 3.67 -4.23 18.39
N THR A 307 3.03 -3.30 19.10
CA THR A 307 3.72 -2.14 19.67
C THR A 307 3.96 -2.36 21.16
N PRO A 308 5.23 -2.35 21.63
CA PRO A 308 5.52 -2.56 23.03
C PRO A 308 5.07 -1.34 23.87
N GLY A 309 4.38 -1.59 24.98
CA GLY A 309 3.89 -0.56 25.90
C GLY A 309 4.99 -0.02 26.83
N LEU A 310 6.17 0.36 26.30
CA LEU A 310 7.36 0.65 27.10
C LEU A 310 7.16 1.78 28.12
N LEU A 311 6.33 2.78 27.79
CA LEU A 311 5.96 3.86 28.71
C LEU A 311 5.21 3.33 29.95
N PHE A 312 4.27 2.40 29.78
CA PHE A 312 3.53 1.81 30.89
C PHE A 312 4.44 0.97 31.79
N TYR A 313 5.39 0.25 31.18
CA TYR A 313 6.42 -0.46 31.93
C TYR A 313 7.28 0.48 32.76
N MET A 314 7.74 1.59 32.19
CA MET A 314 8.52 2.59 32.94
C MET A 314 7.72 3.16 34.11
N ILE A 315 6.45 3.54 33.90
CA ILE A 315 5.57 4.03 34.97
C ILE A 315 5.38 2.95 36.05
N GLY A 316 5.16 1.70 35.65
CA GLY A 316 5.02 0.57 36.57
C GLY A 316 6.25 0.36 37.44
N VAL A 317 7.46 0.42 36.86
CA VAL A 317 8.72 0.29 37.60
C VAL A 317 8.90 1.44 38.59
N VAL A 318 8.59 2.68 38.19
CA VAL A 318 8.68 3.85 39.08
C VAL A 318 7.70 3.73 40.25
N LEU A 319 6.45 3.33 40.00
CA LEU A 319 5.45 3.12 41.06
C LEU A 319 5.84 1.98 41.99
N LEU A 320 6.35 0.86 41.46
CA LEU A 320 6.83 -0.25 42.27
C LEU A 320 8.00 0.18 43.17
N GLY A 321 8.93 0.98 42.64
CA GLY A 321 10.02 1.57 43.39
C GLY A 321 9.52 2.47 44.53
N ALA A 322 8.57 3.37 44.23
CA ALA A 322 7.98 4.27 45.21
C ALA A 322 7.26 3.52 46.35
N VAL A 323 6.48 2.48 46.01
CA VAL A 323 5.81 1.62 47.01
C VAL A 323 6.83 0.86 47.85
N GLY A 324 7.88 0.31 47.22
CA GLY A 324 8.96 -0.38 47.91
C GLY A 324 9.67 0.52 48.93
N SER A 325 10.00 1.75 48.54
CA SER A 325 10.58 2.76 49.44
C SER A 325 9.65 3.11 50.59
N ALA A 326 8.37 3.36 50.33
CA ALA A 326 7.41 3.68 51.37
C ALA A 326 7.23 2.53 52.38
N MET A 327 7.15 1.28 51.90
CA MET A 327 7.06 0.11 52.76
C MET A 327 8.32 -0.10 53.60
N HIS A 328 9.49 0.13 53.02
CA HIS A 328 10.76 0.05 53.73
C HIS A 328 10.85 1.11 54.85
N ASP A 329 10.42 2.34 54.59
CA ASP A 329 10.45 3.41 55.58
C ASP A 329 9.45 3.16 56.72
N LEU A 330 8.26 2.63 56.41
CA LEU A 330 7.29 2.14 57.40
C LEU A 330 7.87 0.98 58.24
N GLY A 331 8.54 0.02 57.59
CA GLY A 331 9.20 -1.09 58.26
C GLY A 331 10.31 -0.64 59.22
N LYS A 332 11.13 0.33 58.80
CA LYS A 332 12.14 0.96 59.66
C LYS A 332 11.52 1.64 60.87
N GLY A 333 10.43 2.39 60.67
CA GLY A 333 9.73 3.11 61.72
C GLY A 333 9.09 2.19 62.77
N TYR A 334 8.52 1.07 62.33
CA TYR A 334 7.72 0.19 63.20
C TYR A 334 8.54 -0.94 63.84
N TRP A 335 9.52 -1.49 63.13
CA TRP A 335 10.28 -2.67 63.58
C TRP A 335 11.75 -2.39 63.98
N ARG A 336 12.26 -1.16 63.83
CA ARG A 336 13.66 -0.79 64.12
C ARG A 336 14.72 -1.77 63.56
N THR A 337 14.39 -2.53 62.52
CA THR A 337 15.28 -3.52 61.93
C THR A 337 16.02 -2.92 60.75
N THR A 338 17.34 -3.05 60.77
CA THR A 338 18.27 -2.53 59.75
C THR A 338 18.61 -3.55 58.67
N GLN A 339 18.02 -4.75 58.69
CA GLN A 339 18.25 -5.77 57.66
C GLN A 339 16.99 -6.07 56.86
N THR A 340 17.13 -5.97 55.54
CA THR A 340 16.13 -6.33 54.54
C THR A 340 15.93 -7.84 54.52
N THR A 341 15.07 -8.36 55.40
CA THR A 341 14.75 -9.79 55.42
C THR A 341 13.70 -10.13 54.36
N LEU A 342 13.99 -11.16 53.56
CA LEU A 342 13.12 -11.92 52.64
C LEU A 342 11.60 -11.88 52.95
N PRO A 343 11.12 -12.01 54.21
CA PRO A 343 9.71 -11.88 54.57
C PRO A 343 9.03 -10.56 54.19
N TYR A 344 9.73 -9.41 54.13
CA TYR A 344 9.11 -8.15 53.68
C TYR A 344 8.81 -8.15 52.18
N LEU A 345 9.72 -8.76 51.41
CA LEU A 345 9.58 -8.90 49.96
C LEU A 345 8.44 -9.87 49.63
N LEU A 346 8.35 -10.98 50.37
CA LEU A 346 7.25 -11.94 50.29
C LEU A 346 5.91 -11.34 50.78
N GLY A 347 5.92 -10.52 51.83
CA GLY A 347 4.74 -9.81 52.34
C GLY A 347 4.22 -8.76 51.34
N GLY A 348 5.11 -7.98 50.73
CA GLY A 348 4.76 -7.04 49.67
C GLY A 348 4.19 -7.75 48.43
N LEU A 349 4.79 -8.88 48.02
CA LEU A 349 4.27 -9.72 46.94
C LEU A 349 2.90 -10.32 47.29
N ALA A 350 2.67 -10.75 48.53
CA ALA A 350 1.39 -11.29 48.98
C ALA A 350 0.29 -10.22 49.00
N VAL A 351 0.60 -8.99 49.41
CA VAL A 351 -0.34 -7.85 49.35
C VAL A 351 -0.65 -7.49 47.90
N LEU A 352 0.36 -7.39 47.03
CA LEU A 352 0.16 -7.15 45.59
C LEU A 352 -0.68 -8.26 44.94
N TRP A 353 -0.46 -9.51 45.33
CA TRP A 353 -1.25 -10.66 44.87
C TRP A 353 -2.70 -10.63 45.38
N ALA A 354 -2.91 -10.24 46.65
CA ALA A 354 -4.25 -10.08 47.22
C ALA A 354 -5.02 -8.92 46.57
N VAL A 355 -4.38 -7.76 46.39
CA VAL A 355 -4.94 -6.64 45.62
C VAL A 355 -5.25 -7.07 44.19
N ALA A 356 -4.41 -7.92 43.60
CA ALA A 356 -4.68 -8.44 42.27
C ALA A 356 -5.86 -9.39 42.15
N ARG A 357 -6.15 -10.14 43.21
CA ARG A 357 -7.26 -11.10 43.26
C ARG A 357 -8.60 -10.47 43.62
N THR A 358 -8.61 -9.30 44.26
CA THR A 358 -9.84 -8.62 44.74
C THR A 358 -10.65 -7.90 43.66
N GLY A 359 -10.21 -7.92 42.39
CA GLY A 359 -10.90 -7.21 41.30
C GLY A 359 -10.74 -5.68 41.34
N VAL A 360 -10.02 -5.14 42.33
CA VAL A 360 -9.64 -3.72 42.41
C VAL A 360 -8.88 -3.29 41.15
N TRP A 361 -8.07 -4.17 40.56
CA TRP A 361 -7.43 -3.89 39.26
C TRP A 361 -8.41 -3.76 38.11
N ALA A 362 -9.42 -4.63 38.00
CA ALA A 362 -10.44 -4.53 36.96
C ALA A 362 -11.32 -3.25 37.14
N TRP A 363 -11.53 -2.84 38.39
CA TRP A 363 -12.20 -1.58 38.72
C TRP A 363 -11.36 -0.34 38.37
N LEU A 364 -10.05 -0.37 38.66
CA LEU A 364 -9.12 0.69 38.25
C LEU A 364 -8.97 0.77 36.72
N GLU A 365 -8.94 -0.37 36.03
CA GLU A 365 -8.99 -0.45 34.56
C GLU A 365 -10.23 0.25 34.00
N THR A 366 -11.41 -0.10 34.49
CA THR A 366 -12.65 0.46 33.99
C THR A 366 -12.74 1.97 34.23
N ARG A 367 -12.25 2.46 35.39
CA ARG A 367 -12.18 3.90 35.70
C ARG A 367 -11.15 4.65 34.86
N ALA A 368 -9.93 4.14 34.72
CA ALA A 368 -8.91 4.76 33.87
C ALA A 368 -9.34 4.82 32.40
N GLY A 369 -10.05 3.80 31.91
CA GLY A 369 -10.60 3.76 30.56
C GLY A 369 -11.73 4.77 30.33
N GLN A 370 -12.52 5.08 31.36
CA GLN A 370 -13.52 6.15 31.30
C GLN A 370 -12.88 7.54 31.25
N VAL A 371 -11.86 7.78 32.08
CA VAL A 371 -11.12 9.07 32.12
C VAL A 371 -10.41 9.32 30.79
N ARG A 372 -9.72 8.32 30.23
CA ARG A 372 -9.06 8.43 28.92
C ARG A 372 -10.07 8.73 27.80
N ARG A 373 -11.24 8.07 27.80
CA ARG A 373 -12.31 8.34 26.82
C ARG A 373 -12.86 9.76 26.95
N ALA A 374 -13.00 10.27 28.16
CA ALA A 374 -13.42 11.66 28.39
C ALA A 374 -12.34 12.66 27.90
N PHE A 375 -11.07 12.39 28.20
CA PHE A 375 -9.94 13.23 27.79
C PHE A 375 -9.78 13.29 26.26
N PHE A 376 -9.84 12.14 25.57
CA PHE A 376 -9.78 12.11 24.11
C PHE A 376 -11.01 12.76 23.43
N ARG A 377 -12.20 12.69 24.05
CA ARG A 377 -13.37 13.44 23.56
C ARG A 377 -13.21 14.95 23.74
N ALA A 378 -12.62 15.39 24.84
CA ALA A 378 -12.33 16.81 25.09
C ALA A 378 -11.28 17.36 24.11
N LEU A 379 -10.19 16.62 23.87
CA LEU A 379 -9.17 17.00 22.88
C LEU A 379 -9.71 17.06 21.44
N LYS A 380 -10.62 16.13 21.08
CA LYS A 380 -11.25 16.14 19.76
C LYS A 380 -12.21 17.33 19.54
N HIS A 381 -12.66 17.97 20.62
CA HIS A 381 -13.47 19.19 20.58
C HIS A 381 -12.66 20.49 20.53
N ILE A 382 -11.39 20.46 20.95
CA ILE A 382 -10.48 21.62 20.94
C ILE A 382 -9.77 21.77 19.58
N GLY A 383 -9.69 20.70 18.78
CA GLY A 383 -9.08 20.69 17.45
C GLY A 383 -10.07 20.81 16.28
N ARG A 384 -11.26 21.40 16.48
CA ARG A 384 -12.23 21.72 15.43
C ARG A 384 -12.36 23.22 15.25
#